data_AF-A0A8B7BIB2-F1
#
_entry.id   AF-A0A8B7BIB2-F1
#
_cell.length_a   1.000
_cell.length_b   1.000
_cell.length_c   1.000
_cell.angle_alpha   90.00
_cell.angle_beta   90.00
_cell.angle_gamma   90.00
#
_symmetry.space_group_name_H-M   'P 1'
#
loop_
_entity.id
_entity.type
_entity.pdbx_description
1 polymer ?
#
loop_
_entity_poly.entity_id
_entity_poly.type
_entity_poly.pdbx_seq_one_letter_code
_entity_poly.pdbx_strand_id
1 'polypeptide(L)'
;MKGDSNSINKKPSPFPMNTKLAVISAILASLSVFFSLDSVFHDSRISEMELLPLDAATGPESIAFDAKGEGPYTGISDGRILKWQGKEQRWLEYAAVHAPHLLSKCRGSQDPKLEHVCGRPLGLKFSAKTGELYVADAYLGLLVVGPDDKFATPIAKQAQSVEFHVTNGLDIDPDSGVVYFTDSSMRFPRRQYISAIIAGDRTGRLMKYDPESREVQVLLDSLYFPNGVALSQDGSHLLIVETTTCRILRYWLRTPKAKSLEVIAQLPGFPDNIKRSPRGGFWVALHSKRTKLVQWVLSEPWLCDALLKASVDLQRLSSFLNWRSGKASALRLSEDGQVLEGFGGRAMRAISEVEERYGRLWIGSIAMPFVGIYNVTRPA
;
A
#
# COMPACT_ATOMS: atom_id res chain seq x y z
N MET A 1 29.83 -81.56 -20.81
CA MET A 1 29.83 -81.92 -19.38
C MET A 1 30.46 -80.79 -18.60
N LYS A 2 29.69 -80.22 -17.65
CA LYS A 2 30.06 -79.25 -16.59
C LYS A 2 30.62 -77.90 -17.10
N GLY A 3 30.06 -76.74 -16.78
CA GLY A 3 29.18 -76.38 -15.67
C GLY A 3 29.81 -75.21 -14.92
N ASP A 4 28.95 -74.31 -14.43
CA ASP A 4 29.17 -73.21 -13.47
C ASP A 4 29.42 -71.83 -14.09
N SER A 5 28.40 -71.00 -14.30
CA SER A 5 27.48 -70.33 -13.35
C SER A 5 28.11 -69.12 -12.66
N ASN A 6 27.70 -67.93 -13.10
CA ASN A 6 27.49 -66.80 -12.20
C ASN A 6 26.49 -65.81 -12.81
N SER A 7 25.34 -65.72 -12.15
CA SER A 7 24.24 -64.81 -12.44
C SER A 7 24.55 -63.43 -11.86
N ILE A 8 24.55 -62.40 -12.72
CA ILE A 8 24.47 -61.01 -12.26
C ILE A 8 23.08 -60.48 -12.60
N ASN A 9 22.29 -60.33 -11.54
CA ASN A 9 21.04 -59.59 -11.50
C ASN A 9 21.23 -58.15 -12.05
N LYS A 10 20.74 -57.87 -13.26
CA LYS A 10 20.38 -56.50 -13.66
C LYS A 10 18.94 -56.24 -13.23
N LYS A 11 18.77 -55.53 -12.10
CA LYS A 11 17.49 -54.92 -11.73
C LYS A 11 17.09 -53.88 -12.79
N PRO A 12 15.79 -53.73 -13.11
CA PRO A 12 15.30 -52.66 -13.96
C PRO A 12 15.35 -51.33 -13.19
N SER A 13 15.88 -50.28 -13.82
CA SER A 13 15.46 -48.90 -13.51
C SER A 13 13.99 -48.76 -13.89
N PRO A 14 13.15 -48.11 -13.06
CA PRO A 14 12.52 -46.93 -13.65
C PRO A 14 12.15 -45.79 -12.66
N PHE A 15 12.09 -44.60 -13.26
CA PHE A 15 11.41 -43.35 -12.89
C PHE A 15 12.16 -42.25 -12.11
N PRO A 16 12.21 -41.01 -12.67
CA PRO A 16 12.73 -39.82 -12.00
C PRO A 16 11.61 -39.20 -11.16
N MET A 17 11.88 -38.98 -9.87
CA MET A 17 10.94 -38.29 -8.98
C MET A 17 11.46 -36.88 -8.67
N ASN A 18 10.86 -35.89 -9.34
CA ASN A 18 10.85 -34.45 -9.11
C ASN A 18 11.95 -33.84 -8.21
N THR A 19 13.12 -33.61 -8.79
CA THR A 19 14.15 -32.69 -8.26
C THR A 19 13.58 -31.28 -7.99
N LYS A 20 12.51 -30.89 -8.69
CA LYS A 20 11.81 -29.61 -8.54
C LYS A 20 10.99 -29.48 -7.24
N LEU A 21 10.41 -30.57 -6.72
CA LEU A 21 9.67 -30.53 -5.45
C LEU A 21 10.62 -30.59 -4.24
N ALA A 22 11.73 -31.31 -4.37
CA ALA A 22 12.74 -31.42 -3.31
C ALA A 22 13.43 -30.07 -3.03
N VAL A 23 13.66 -29.26 -4.07
CA VAL A 23 14.23 -27.91 -3.93
C VAL A 23 13.26 -26.97 -3.22
N ILE A 24 11.96 -27.04 -3.51
CA ILE A 24 10.93 -26.22 -2.82
C ILE A 24 10.89 -26.55 -1.32
N SER A 25 10.98 -27.84 -0.96
CA SER A 25 10.98 -28.28 0.44
C SER A 25 12.29 -27.92 1.17
N ALA A 26 13.44 -27.98 0.49
CA ALA A 26 14.75 -27.61 1.06
C ALA A 26 14.93 -26.10 1.26
N ILE A 27 14.30 -25.27 0.42
CA ILE A 27 14.31 -23.80 0.55
C ILE A 27 13.48 -23.35 1.75
N LEU A 28 12.39 -24.05 2.07
CA LEU A 28 11.60 -23.79 3.29
C LEU A 28 12.37 -24.12 4.58
N ALA A 29 13.34 -25.03 4.51
CA ALA A 29 14.11 -25.50 5.67
C ALA A 29 15.38 -24.67 5.98
N SER A 30 15.84 -23.79 5.10
CA SER A 30 17.12 -23.06 5.25
C SER A 30 16.97 -21.58 5.70
N LEU A 31 15.80 -21.20 6.21
CA LEU A 31 15.46 -19.83 6.67
C LEU A 31 16.04 -19.41 8.03
N SER A 32 17.27 -19.80 8.31
CA SER A 32 18.16 -19.18 9.29
C SER A 32 19.53 -19.25 8.61
N VAL A 33 20.16 -18.16 8.17
CA VAL A 33 20.80 -17.16 9.01
C VAL A 33 21.25 -15.96 8.13
N PHE A 34 21.42 -14.78 8.76
CA PHE A 34 22.36 -13.67 8.48
C PHE A 34 21.87 -12.32 7.91
N PHE A 35 22.53 -11.31 8.49
CA PHE A 35 22.23 -9.87 8.63
C PHE A 35 22.61 -9.01 7.41
N SER A 36 21.94 -7.86 7.26
CA SER A 36 22.54 -6.51 7.40
C SER A 36 21.60 -5.43 6.85
N LEU A 37 20.93 -4.71 7.76
CA LEU A 37 20.52 -3.32 7.60
C LEU A 37 20.10 -2.81 8.98
N ASP A 38 21.07 -2.65 9.89
CA ASP A 38 20.84 -2.19 11.27
C ASP A 38 21.37 -0.78 11.55
N SER A 39 22.08 -0.15 10.61
CA SER A 39 22.71 1.16 10.85
C SER A 39 21.82 2.39 10.58
N VAL A 40 20.61 2.22 10.02
CA VAL A 40 19.67 3.34 9.75
C VAL A 40 18.42 3.27 10.64
N PHE A 41 18.13 2.11 11.25
CA PHE A 41 17.01 1.94 12.18
C PHE A 41 17.47 2.25 13.61
N HIS A 42 17.71 3.52 13.91
CA HIS A 42 17.96 3.95 15.28
C HIS A 42 16.67 4.46 15.92
N ASP A 43 15.70 3.56 16.12
CA ASP A 43 14.75 3.78 17.20
C ASP A 43 14.20 2.47 17.78
N SER A 44 14.74 2.09 18.94
CA SER A 44 14.27 0.97 19.77
C SER A 44 13.04 1.32 20.62
N ARG A 45 12.44 2.51 20.45
CA ARG A 45 11.33 3.03 21.28
C ARG A 45 9.92 2.68 20.81
N ILE A 46 9.73 1.66 19.97
CA ILE A 46 8.37 1.26 19.50
C ILE A 46 7.48 0.76 20.65
N SER A 47 8.05 0.41 21.81
CA SER A 47 7.30 0.17 23.05
C SER A 47 6.53 1.40 23.58
N GLU A 48 6.76 2.60 23.03
CA GLU A 48 6.13 3.86 23.42
C GLU A 48 5.01 4.31 22.45
N MET A 49 4.62 3.48 21.48
CA MET A 49 3.57 3.81 20.53
C MET A 49 2.18 3.79 21.20
N GLU A 50 1.46 4.92 21.14
CA GLU A 50 0.06 5.00 21.54
C GLU A 50 -0.81 4.36 20.45
N LEU A 51 -1.82 3.59 20.84
CA LEU A 51 -2.71 2.87 19.93
C LEU A 51 -4.13 3.41 20.07
N LEU A 52 -4.75 3.79 18.95
CA LEU A 52 -6.17 4.12 18.89
C LEU A 52 -6.95 2.93 18.30
N PRO A 53 -7.54 2.06 19.13
CA PRO A 53 -8.26 0.88 18.64
C PRO A 53 -9.51 1.25 17.84
N LEU A 54 -9.82 0.42 16.85
CA LEU A 54 -11.05 0.51 16.05
C LEU A 54 -12.10 -0.46 16.57
N ASP A 55 -13.35 -0.02 16.61
CA ASP A 55 -14.48 -0.88 16.99
C ASP A 55 -14.92 -1.74 15.80
N ALA A 56 -14.74 -3.06 15.93
CA ALA A 56 -15.25 -4.08 15.01
C ALA A 56 -14.86 -3.88 13.52
N ALA A 57 -13.75 -3.19 13.26
CA ALA A 57 -13.21 -2.92 11.93
C ALA A 57 -11.67 -3.02 11.94
N THR A 58 -11.08 -3.16 10.75
CA THR A 58 -9.61 -3.20 10.63
C THR A 58 -9.14 -2.32 9.50
N GLY A 59 -7.83 -2.10 9.51
CA GLY A 59 -7.09 -1.52 8.42
C GLY A 59 -7.41 -0.06 8.13
N PRO A 60 -7.15 0.85 9.11
CA PRO A 60 -7.18 2.29 8.91
C PRO A 60 -6.00 2.69 8.01
N GLU A 61 -6.22 2.64 6.71
CA GLU A 61 -5.13 2.55 5.75
C GLU A 61 -4.46 3.92 5.47
N SER A 62 -5.28 4.97 5.32
CA SER A 62 -4.85 6.35 5.08
C SER A 62 -5.41 7.27 6.17
N ILE A 63 -4.65 8.30 6.49
CA ILE A 63 -4.89 9.29 7.53
C ILE A 63 -5.02 10.67 6.88
N ALA A 64 -6.07 11.40 7.25
CA ALA A 64 -6.26 12.78 6.83
C ALA A 64 -6.60 13.69 8.02
N PHE A 65 -6.33 14.98 7.86
CA PHE A 65 -6.74 16.05 8.75
C PHE A 65 -7.41 17.12 7.92
N ASP A 66 -8.47 17.72 8.45
CA ASP A 66 -9.15 18.82 7.77
C ASP A 66 -8.41 20.16 7.94
N ALA A 67 -8.89 21.19 7.25
CA ALA A 67 -8.30 22.53 7.30
C ALA A 67 -8.40 23.19 8.69
N LYS A 68 -9.35 22.77 9.54
CA LYS A 68 -9.48 23.23 10.93
C LYS A 68 -8.52 22.51 11.87
N GLY A 69 -7.83 21.49 11.37
CA GLY A 69 -6.92 20.66 12.14
C GLY A 69 -7.61 19.56 12.94
N GLU A 70 -8.89 19.29 12.69
CA GLU A 70 -9.58 18.17 13.32
C GLU A 70 -9.19 16.86 12.63
N GLY A 71 -9.41 15.75 13.34
CA GLY A 71 -9.03 14.41 12.93
C GLY A 71 -8.24 13.68 14.03
N PRO A 72 -7.51 12.60 13.67
CA PRO A 72 -7.41 12.04 12.33
C PRO A 72 -8.74 11.50 11.78
N TYR A 73 -8.87 11.52 10.46
CA TYR A 73 -9.87 10.80 9.69
C TYR A 73 -9.22 9.58 9.05
N THR A 74 -9.91 8.44 9.00
CA THR A 74 -9.39 7.23 8.37
C THR A 74 -10.48 6.34 7.78
N GLY A 75 -10.20 5.71 6.65
CA GLY A 75 -11.07 4.73 6.03
C GLY A 75 -10.79 3.33 6.56
N ILE A 76 -11.82 2.50 6.72
CA ILE A 76 -11.70 1.16 7.32
C ILE A 76 -12.25 0.06 6.42
N SER A 77 -11.99 -1.20 6.82
CA SER A 77 -12.26 -2.42 6.03
C SER A 77 -13.69 -2.63 5.54
N ASP A 78 -14.65 -1.94 6.16
CA ASP A 78 -16.07 -2.09 5.85
C ASP A 78 -16.66 -0.92 5.03
N GLY A 79 -15.79 -0.05 4.50
CA GLY A 79 -16.19 1.08 3.64
C GLY A 79 -16.56 2.36 4.39
N ARG A 80 -16.56 2.36 5.72
CA ARG A 80 -16.76 3.59 6.50
C ARG A 80 -15.49 4.43 6.56
N ILE A 81 -15.69 5.72 6.78
CA ILE A 81 -14.66 6.69 7.14
C ILE A 81 -14.99 7.14 8.56
N LEU A 82 -14.01 7.03 9.46
CA LEU A 82 -14.14 7.39 10.85
C LEU A 82 -13.36 8.67 11.15
N LYS A 83 -13.81 9.42 12.14
CA LYS A 83 -13.14 10.60 12.70
C LYS A 83 -12.84 10.34 14.18
N TRP A 84 -11.61 10.53 14.59
CA TRP A 84 -11.23 10.48 16.00
C TRP A 84 -11.72 11.72 16.74
N GLN A 85 -12.39 11.53 17.88
CA GLN A 85 -12.78 12.61 18.78
C GLN A 85 -11.89 12.61 20.01
N GLY A 86 -10.88 13.47 20.01
CA GLY A 86 -9.87 13.51 21.07
C GLY A 86 -10.43 13.78 22.48
N LYS A 87 -11.52 14.53 22.62
CA LYS A 87 -12.15 14.80 23.94
C LYS A 87 -12.91 13.58 24.47
N GLU A 88 -13.55 12.84 23.59
CA GLU A 88 -14.38 11.68 23.93
C GLU A 88 -13.59 10.36 23.88
N GLN A 89 -12.34 10.41 23.41
CA GLN A 89 -11.45 9.26 23.27
C GLN A 89 -12.10 8.10 22.49
N ARG A 90 -12.84 8.43 21.42
CA ARG A 90 -13.55 7.44 20.59
C ARG A 90 -13.59 7.84 19.12
N TRP A 91 -13.82 6.83 18.28
CA TRP A 91 -14.10 7.02 16.87
C TRP A 91 -15.59 7.30 16.63
N LEU A 92 -15.87 8.29 15.78
CA LEU A 92 -17.20 8.54 15.24
C LEU A 92 -17.24 8.20 13.76
N GLU A 93 -18.40 7.72 13.30
CA GLU A 93 -18.64 7.62 11.87
C GLU A 93 -18.74 9.02 11.27
N TYR A 94 -17.87 9.30 10.29
CA TYR A 94 -17.91 10.53 9.52
C TYR A 94 -18.80 10.36 8.29
N ALA A 95 -18.47 9.37 7.46
CA ALA A 95 -19.19 9.03 6.23
C ALA A 95 -19.00 7.55 5.85
N ALA A 96 -19.70 7.10 4.81
CA ALA A 96 -19.47 5.81 4.17
C ALA A 96 -19.33 5.95 2.65
N VAL A 97 -18.47 5.14 2.04
CA VAL A 97 -18.22 5.20 0.59
C VAL A 97 -19.24 4.44 -0.25
N HIS A 98 -19.92 3.45 0.34
CA HIS A 98 -20.98 2.70 -0.32
C HIS A 98 -22.31 3.45 -0.32
N ALA A 99 -23.24 3.02 -1.18
CA ALA A 99 -24.59 3.59 -1.22
C ALA A 99 -25.35 3.43 0.12
N PRO A 100 -26.29 4.34 0.46
CA PRO A 100 -26.98 4.34 1.75
C PRO A 100 -27.70 3.02 2.11
N HIS A 101 -28.33 2.38 1.12
CA HIS A 101 -29.07 1.12 1.32
C HIS A 101 -28.17 -0.07 1.68
N LEU A 102 -26.84 0.04 1.50
CA LEU A 102 -25.88 -1.01 1.85
C LEU A 102 -25.35 -0.88 3.29
N LEU A 103 -25.64 0.23 3.98
CA LEU A 103 -25.05 0.52 5.29
C LEU A 103 -25.29 -0.59 6.32
N SER A 104 -26.51 -1.12 6.42
CA SER A 104 -26.83 -2.21 7.36
C SER A 104 -26.11 -3.53 7.03
N LYS A 105 -25.78 -3.74 5.76
CA LYS A 105 -25.05 -4.93 5.29
C LYS A 105 -23.54 -4.78 5.46
N CYS A 106 -23.03 -3.56 5.32
CA CYS A 106 -21.60 -3.28 5.30
C CYS A 106 -21.04 -2.97 6.69
N ARG A 107 -21.74 -2.16 7.50
CA ARG A 107 -21.26 -1.73 8.82
C ARG A 107 -20.84 -2.92 9.70
N GLY A 108 -19.58 -2.93 10.10
CA GLY A 108 -18.99 -3.98 10.95
C GLY A 108 -18.70 -5.30 10.22
N SER A 109 -18.93 -5.37 8.91
CA SER A 109 -18.66 -6.58 8.14
C SER A 109 -17.16 -6.86 8.08
N GLN A 110 -16.80 -8.09 8.46
CA GLN A 110 -15.46 -8.65 8.31
C GLN A 110 -15.41 -9.66 7.15
N ASP A 111 -16.49 -9.82 6.39
CA ASP A 111 -16.51 -10.76 5.27
C ASP A 111 -15.67 -10.20 4.12
N PRO A 112 -14.49 -10.81 3.81
CA PRO A 112 -13.67 -10.35 2.73
C PRO A 112 -14.39 -10.46 1.39
N LYS A 113 -15.50 -11.21 1.25
CA LYS A 113 -16.32 -11.25 0.03
C LYS A 113 -17.20 -10.02 -0.15
N LEU A 114 -17.48 -9.25 0.90
CA LEU A 114 -18.27 -8.02 0.81
C LEU A 114 -17.44 -6.76 0.57
N GLU A 115 -16.13 -6.78 0.79
CA GLU A 115 -15.23 -5.62 0.57
C GLU A 115 -15.47 -4.85 -0.76
N HIS A 116 -15.56 -5.51 -1.92
CA HIS A 116 -15.84 -4.86 -3.21
C HIS A 116 -17.25 -4.24 -3.35
N VAL A 117 -18.19 -4.66 -2.51
CA VAL A 117 -19.55 -4.11 -2.45
C VAL A 117 -19.61 -2.93 -1.47
N CYS A 118 -18.91 -3.07 -0.35
CA CYS A 118 -18.86 -2.06 0.71
C CYS A 118 -17.85 -0.94 0.42
N GLY A 119 -16.90 -1.20 -0.48
CA GLY A 119 -15.78 -0.32 -0.74
C GLY A 119 -14.64 -0.55 0.25
N ARG A 120 -13.49 0.02 -0.10
CA ARG A 120 -12.28 0.03 0.71
C ARG A 120 -11.53 1.34 0.44
N PRO A 121 -11.70 2.37 1.27
CA PRO A 121 -10.96 3.63 1.11
C PRO A 121 -9.47 3.40 1.38
N LEU A 122 -8.62 3.73 0.41
CA LEU A 122 -7.16 3.58 0.45
C LEU A 122 -6.39 4.91 0.36
N GLY A 123 -7.09 6.02 0.17
CA GLY A 123 -6.46 7.33 0.07
C GLY A 123 -7.43 8.42 0.47
N LEU A 124 -7.01 9.27 1.40
CA LEU A 124 -7.82 10.38 1.90
C LEU A 124 -7.04 11.69 1.80
N LYS A 125 -7.72 12.74 1.30
CA LYS A 125 -7.22 14.11 1.37
C LYS A 125 -8.36 15.12 1.38
N PHE A 126 -8.31 16.07 2.30
CA PHE A 126 -9.20 17.23 2.27
C PHE A 126 -8.71 18.26 1.25
N SER A 127 -9.63 18.79 0.46
CA SER A 127 -9.42 19.99 -0.34
C SER A 127 -9.30 21.20 0.58
N ALA A 128 -8.16 21.89 0.55
CA ALA A 128 -7.97 23.14 1.30
C ALA A 128 -8.89 24.26 0.79
N LYS A 129 -9.32 24.19 -0.48
CA LYS A 129 -10.16 25.19 -1.16
C LYS A 129 -11.64 25.04 -0.82
N THR A 130 -12.15 23.81 -0.81
CA THR A 130 -13.60 23.54 -0.65
C THR A 130 -13.96 22.91 0.69
N GLY A 131 -13.00 22.33 1.42
CA GLY A 131 -13.25 21.56 2.64
C GLY A 131 -13.84 20.17 2.40
N GLU A 132 -14.03 19.77 1.14
CA GLU A 132 -14.50 18.44 0.77
C GLU A 132 -13.40 17.40 0.97
N LEU A 133 -13.80 16.19 1.38
CA LEU A 133 -12.89 15.05 1.50
C LEU A 133 -12.91 14.24 0.21
N TYR A 134 -11.79 14.21 -0.51
CA TYR A 134 -11.60 13.30 -1.62
C TYR A 134 -11.12 11.94 -1.12
N VAL A 135 -11.64 10.90 -1.74
CA VAL A 135 -11.43 9.51 -1.34
C VAL A 135 -11.07 8.68 -2.57
N ALA A 136 -9.92 8.02 -2.54
CA ALA A 136 -9.58 6.95 -3.45
C ALA A 136 -10.06 5.65 -2.83
N ASP A 137 -11.12 5.07 -3.41
CA ASP A 137 -11.65 3.79 -2.99
C ASP A 137 -11.19 2.70 -3.96
N ALA A 138 -10.66 1.61 -3.40
CA ALA A 138 -10.09 0.52 -4.17
C ALA A 138 -11.03 -0.06 -5.24
N TYR A 139 -12.35 0.01 -5.03
CA TYR A 139 -13.36 -0.58 -5.93
C TYR A 139 -14.33 0.44 -6.51
N LEU A 140 -14.61 1.50 -5.75
CA LEU A 140 -15.64 2.48 -6.11
C LEU A 140 -15.08 3.69 -6.87
N GLY A 141 -13.75 3.76 -7.05
CA GLY A 141 -13.08 4.77 -7.84
C GLY A 141 -12.69 6.00 -7.02
N LEU A 142 -12.66 7.17 -7.69
CA LEU A 142 -12.48 8.45 -7.02
C LEU A 142 -13.84 8.97 -6.57
N LEU A 143 -13.95 9.29 -5.28
CA LEU A 143 -15.16 9.76 -4.62
C LEU A 143 -14.90 11.10 -3.92
N VAL A 144 -15.98 11.80 -3.58
CA VAL A 144 -15.95 13.02 -2.76
C VAL A 144 -17.02 12.95 -1.66
N VAL A 145 -16.71 13.49 -0.48
CA VAL A 145 -17.65 13.65 0.65
C VAL A 145 -17.68 15.13 1.01
N GLY A 146 -18.86 15.77 0.88
CA GLY A 146 -19.05 17.13 1.34
C GLY A 146 -19.01 17.24 2.88
N PRO A 147 -18.80 18.44 3.45
CA PRO A 147 -18.69 18.62 4.91
C PRO A 147 -19.87 18.10 5.74
N ASP A 148 -21.08 18.15 5.17
CA ASP A 148 -22.32 17.71 5.83
C ASP A 148 -22.83 16.35 5.33
N ASP A 149 -22.17 15.78 4.31
CA ASP A 149 -22.58 14.52 3.71
C ASP A 149 -22.24 13.33 4.61
N LYS A 150 -23.14 12.35 4.63
CA LYS A 150 -22.91 11.05 5.31
C LYS A 150 -22.47 9.93 4.37
N PHE A 151 -22.53 10.18 3.08
CA PHE A 151 -22.18 9.21 2.04
C PHE A 151 -21.37 9.87 0.95
N ALA A 152 -20.36 9.17 0.44
CA ALA A 152 -19.54 9.67 -0.65
C ALA A 152 -20.28 9.62 -1.98
N THR A 153 -20.02 10.60 -2.83
CA THR A 153 -20.48 10.66 -4.22
C THR A 153 -19.35 10.22 -5.15
N PRO A 154 -19.55 9.21 -6.02
CA PRO A 154 -18.57 8.85 -7.03
C PRO A 154 -18.42 9.94 -8.09
N ILE A 155 -17.18 10.36 -8.35
CA ILE A 155 -16.87 11.40 -9.34
C ILE A 155 -16.07 10.86 -10.54
N ALA A 156 -15.35 9.76 -10.38
CA ALA A 156 -14.73 9.04 -11.49
C ALA A 156 -14.57 7.55 -11.18
N LYS A 157 -14.85 6.70 -12.18
CA LYS A 157 -14.67 5.23 -12.11
C LYS A 157 -13.87 4.64 -13.27
N GLN A 158 -13.57 5.47 -14.26
CA GLN A 158 -12.85 5.07 -15.46
C GLN A 158 -12.11 6.27 -16.05
N ALA A 159 -11.09 5.99 -16.85
CA ALA A 159 -10.40 6.97 -17.68
C ALA A 159 -10.14 6.34 -19.05
N GLN A 160 -10.35 7.10 -20.13
CA GLN A 160 -10.18 6.60 -21.51
C GLN A 160 -10.98 5.30 -21.77
N SER A 161 -12.20 5.22 -21.22
CA SER A 161 -13.08 4.05 -21.31
C SER A 161 -12.53 2.77 -20.66
N VAL A 162 -11.50 2.86 -19.82
CA VAL A 162 -10.97 1.76 -19.03
C VAL A 162 -11.27 1.99 -17.55
N GLU A 163 -12.03 1.08 -16.95
CA GLU A 163 -12.39 1.10 -15.53
C GLU A 163 -11.17 1.07 -14.61
N PHE A 164 -11.32 1.62 -13.42
CA PHE A 164 -10.34 1.51 -12.34
C PHE A 164 -10.56 0.19 -11.60
N HIS A 165 -9.51 -0.55 -11.26
CA HIS A 165 -9.66 -1.76 -10.42
C HIS A 165 -9.04 -1.60 -9.02
N VAL A 166 -8.10 -0.67 -8.84
CA VAL A 166 -7.46 -0.38 -7.54
C VAL A 166 -7.11 1.11 -7.46
N THR A 167 -8.11 1.97 -7.27
CA THR A 167 -7.82 3.38 -6.96
C THR A 167 -7.25 3.47 -5.55
N ASN A 168 -6.06 4.06 -5.42
CA ASN A 168 -5.22 3.82 -4.24
C ASN A 168 -4.86 5.10 -3.48
N GLY A 169 -3.74 5.75 -3.82
CA GLY A 169 -3.34 7.01 -3.23
C GLY A 169 -3.84 8.22 -4.01
N LEU A 170 -3.99 9.35 -3.32
CA LEU A 170 -4.27 10.65 -3.93
C LEU A 170 -3.62 11.81 -3.18
N ASP A 171 -3.36 12.90 -3.90
CA ASP A 171 -3.01 14.20 -3.35
C ASP A 171 -3.66 15.33 -4.15
N ILE A 172 -3.78 16.51 -3.56
CA ILE A 172 -4.53 17.63 -4.15
C ILE A 172 -3.61 18.84 -4.27
N ASP A 173 -3.58 19.46 -5.44
CA ASP A 173 -3.00 20.80 -5.62
C ASP A 173 -3.85 21.82 -4.85
N PRO A 174 -3.32 22.48 -3.81
CA PRO A 174 -4.10 23.38 -2.98
C PRO A 174 -4.57 24.64 -3.73
N ASP A 175 -3.90 25.03 -4.80
CA ASP A 175 -4.21 26.25 -5.55
C ASP A 175 -5.29 25.97 -6.60
N SER A 176 -5.06 24.96 -7.44
CA SER A 176 -5.97 24.63 -8.53
C SER A 176 -7.16 23.75 -8.07
N GLY A 177 -6.98 22.94 -7.02
CA GLY A 177 -7.92 21.90 -6.63
C GLY A 177 -7.83 20.63 -7.47
N VAL A 178 -6.88 20.55 -8.42
CA VAL A 178 -6.64 19.34 -9.21
C VAL A 178 -6.23 18.19 -8.30
N VAL A 179 -6.89 17.05 -8.50
CA VAL A 179 -6.64 15.83 -7.73
C VAL A 179 -5.76 14.90 -8.53
N TYR A 180 -4.57 14.59 -8.03
CA TYR A 180 -3.69 13.56 -8.58
C TYR A 180 -3.91 12.25 -7.85
N PHE A 181 -4.09 11.15 -8.58
CA PHE A 181 -4.39 9.86 -7.97
C PHE A 181 -3.87 8.69 -8.80
N THR A 182 -3.75 7.53 -8.17
CA THR A 182 -3.24 6.31 -8.79
C THR A 182 -4.35 5.27 -8.97
N ASP A 183 -4.21 4.48 -10.03
CA ASP A 183 -4.91 3.20 -10.21
C ASP A 183 -3.83 2.11 -10.32
N SER A 184 -3.73 1.25 -9.31
CA SER A 184 -2.57 0.36 -9.14
C SER A 184 -2.54 -0.77 -10.18
N SER A 185 -3.68 -1.18 -10.71
CA SER A 185 -3.78 -2.23 -11.73
C SER A 185 -5.06 -2.06 -12.53
N MET A 186 -5.01 -2.33 -13.84
CA MET A 186 -6.20 -2.48 -14.69
C MET A 186 -6.60 -3.96 -14.88
N ARG A 187 -5.91 -4.89 -14.20
CA ARG A 187 -6.08 -6.34 -14.40
C ARG A 187 -6.52 -7.05 -13.14
N PHE A 188 -5.91 -6.72 -12.02
CA PHE A 188 -6.13 -7.39 -10.75
C PHE A 188 -6.92 -6.48 -9.80
N PRO A 189 -8.07 -6.93 -9.26
CA PRO A 189 -8.74 -6.18 -8.21
C PRO A 189 -7.91 -6.20 -6.92
N ARG A 190 -8.19 -5.29 -5.99
CA ARG A 190 -7.44 -5.17 -4.73
C ARG A 190 -7.28 -6.49 -3.97
N ARG A 191 -8.28 -7.38 -3.96
CA ARG A 191 -8.18 -8.73 -3.34
C ARG A 191 -7.29 -9.70 -4.09
N GLN A 192 -6.49 -9.24 -5.03
CA GLN A 192 -5.52 -10.03 -5.77
C GLN A 192 -4.20 -9.24 -5.88
N TYR A 193 -3.96 -8.27 -5.00
CA TYR A 193 -2.78 -7.40 -5.07
C TYR A 193 -1.47 -8.22 -5.04
N ILE A 194 -1.35 -9.27 -4.23
CA ILE A 194 -0.17 -10.14 -4.23
C ILE A 194 0.02 -10.83 -5.59
N SER A 195 -1.07 -11.25 -6.24
CA SER A 195 -1.00 -11.82 -7.60
C SER A 195 -0.54 -10.77 -8.60
N ALA A 196 -0.95 -9.51 -8.46
CA ALA A 196 -0.47 -8.40 -9.29
C ALA A 196 1.05 -8.20 -9.12
N ILE A 197 1.56 -8.22 -7.88
CA ILE A 197 2.99 -8.12 -7.60
C ILE A 197 3.77 -9.30 -8.20
N ILE A 198 3.30 -10.54 -8.00
CA ILE A 198 3.96 -11.75 -8.51
C ILE A 198 3.94 -11.80 -10.04
N ALA A 199 2.83 -11.40 -10.66
CA ALA A 199 2.69 -11.32 -12.11
C ALA A 199 3.54 -10.22 -12.75
N GLY A 200 4.20 -9.38 -11.93
CA GLY A 200 4.92 -8.21 -12.43
C GLY A 200 3.98 -7.25 -13.16
N ASP A 201 2.74 -7.11 -12.67
CA ASP A 201 1.73 -6.33 -13.37
C ASP A 201 2.19 -4.88 -13.57
N ARG A 202 2.09 -4.44 -14.81
CA ARG A 202 2.58 -3.15 -15.30
C ARG A 202 1.45 -2.38 -15.99
N THR A 203 0.24 -2.49 -15.45
CA THR A 203 -0.93 -1.78 -15.99
C THR A 203 -1.35 -0.59 -15.14
N GLY A 204 -0.57 -0.25 -14.11
CA GLY A 204 -0.87 0.86 -13.24
C GLY A 204 -0.76 2.21 -13.93
N ARG A 205 -1.54 3.18 -13.44
CA ARG A 205 -1.67 4.53 -14.00
C ARG A 205 -1.54 5.61 -12.93
N LEU A 206 -0.94 6.75 -13.31
CA LEU A 206 -1.08 8.03 -12.62
C LEU A 206 -2.05 8.89 -13.42
N MET A 207 -3.03 9.48 -12.75
CA MET A 207 -4.07 10.30 -13.36
C MET A 207 -4.21 11.63 -12.64
N LYS A 208 -4.86 12.58 -13.31
CA LYS A 208 -5.40 13.77 -12.67
C LYS A 208 -6.89 13.88 -12.94
N TYR A 209 -7.63 14.38 -11.96
CA TYR A 209 -9.02 14.81 -12.07
C TYR A 209 -9.07 16.33 -11.89
N ASP A 210 -9.71 17.00 -12.83
CA ASP A 210 -9.95 18.44 -12.77
C ASP A 210 -11.39 18.69 -12.29
N PRO A 211 -11.60 19.31 -11.11
CA PRO A 211 -12.94 19.54 -10.59
C PRO A 211 -13.76 20.56 -11.39
N GLU A 212 -13.12 21.44 -12.18
CA GLU A 212 -13.82 22.44 -13.00
C GLU A 212 -14.39 21.81 -14.27
N SER A 213 -13.57 21.06 -15.02
CA SER A 213 -14.02 20.38 -16.23
C SER A 213 -14.70 19.03 -15.95
N ARG A 214 -14.48 18.47 -14.76
CA ARG A 214 -14.91 17.12 -14.34
C ARG A 214 -14.31 16.00 -15.20
N GLU A 215 -13.15 16.25 -15.80
CA GLU A 215 -12.46 15.28 -16.66
C GLU A 215 -11.32 14.58 -15.92
N VAL A 216 -11.13 13.30 -16.26
CA VAL A 216 -9.94 12.53 -15.85
C VAL A 216 -8.97 12.42 -17.02
N GLN A 217 -7.72 12.79 -16.78
CA GLN A 217 -6.62 12.61 -17.73
C GLN A 217 -5.60 11.62 -17.16
N VAL A 218 -5.21 10.63 -17.97
CA VAL A 218 -4.06 9.76 -17.68
C VAL A 218 -2.78 10.54 -17.96
N LEU A 219 -1.91 10.67 -16.95
CA LEU A 219 -0.63 11.38 -17.04
C LEU A 219 0.52 10.44 -17.34
N LEU A 220 0.51 9.26 -16.71
CA LEU A 220 1.43 8.16 -16.95
C LEU A 220 0.65 6.85 -16.89
N ASP A 221 1.07 5.90 -17.71
CA ASP A 221 0.64 4.51 -17.65
C ASP A 221 1.88 3.60 -17.51
N SER A 222 1.66 2.29 -17.59
CA SER A 222 2.74 1.32 -17.58
C SER A 222 3.60 1.37 -16.30
N LEU A 223 2.96 1.67 -15.16
CA LEU A 223 3.57 1.67 -13.84
C LEU A 223 3.38 0.32 -13.15
N TYR A 224 4.36 -0.09 -12.35
CA TYR A 224 4.29 -1.35 -11.61
C TYR A 224 3.63 -1.18 -10.24
N PHE A 225 2.31 -1.33 -10.19
CA PHE A 225 1.51 -1.20 -8.97
C PHE A 225 1.76 0.14 -8.24
N PRO A 226 1.42 1.28 -8.85
CA PRO A 226 1.56 2.59 -8.23
C PRO A 226 0.60 2.70 -7.03
N ASN A 227 1.15 2.88 -5.84
CA ASN A 227 0.42 2.82 -4.57
C ASN A 227 0.06 4.24 -4.11
N GLY A 228 1.03 4.96 -3.56
CA GLY A 228 0.91 6.35 -3.18
C GLY A 228 1.34 7.35 -4.25
N VAL A 229 0.82 8.57 -4.14
CA VAL A 229 1.27 9.75 -4.86
C VAL A 229 1.31 10.95 -3.90
N ALA A 230 2.30 11.83 -4.06
CA ALA A 230 2.39 13.08 -3.30
C ALA A 230 2.84 14.23 -4.21
N LEU A 231 2.20 15.38 -4.08
CA LEU A 231 2.58 16.61 -4.77
C LEU A 231 3.65 17.35 -3.98
N SER A 232 4.71 17.80 -4.64
CA SER A 232 5.74 18.67 -4.04
C SER A 232 5.15 19.97 -3.48
N GLN A 233 5.84 20.58 -2.52
CA GLN A 233 5.37 21.80 -1.85
C GLN A 233 5.13 22.97 -2.81
N ASP A 234 5.92 23.08 -3.88
CA ASP A 234 5.82 24.14 -4.89
C ASP A 234 4.95 23.74 -6.10
N GLY A 235 4.36 22.54 -6.09
CA GLY A 235 3.56 22.01 -7.18
C GLY A 235 4.36 21.72 -8.47
N SER A 236 5.70 21.67 -8.42
CA SER A 236 6.55 21.49 -9.60
C SER A 236 6.57 20.05 -10.13
N HIS A 237 6.38 19.07 -9.24
CA HIS A 237 6.45 17.65 -9.54
C HIS A 237 5.62 16.78 -8.58
N LEU A 238 5.36 15.54 -8.99
CA LEU A 238 4.76 14.48 -8.20
C LEU A 238 5.80 13.42 -7.87
N LEU A 239 5.72 12.87 -6.66
CA LEU A 239 6.37 11.61 -6.31
C LEU A 239 5.36 10.48 -6.37
N ILE A 240 5.77 9.36 -6.96
CA ILE A 240 4.92 8.18 -7.17
C ILE A 240 5.63 6.98 -6.55
N VAL A 241 4.89 6.22 -5.75
CA VAL A 241 5.40 4.98 -5.15
C VAL A 241 5.13 3.83 -6.09
N GLU A 242 6.18 3.16 -6.58
CA GLU A 242 6.07 1.96 -7.40
C GLU A 242 6.38 0.70 -6.56
N THR A 243 5.32 0.00 -6.12
CA THR A 243 5.43 -1.06 -5.10
C THR A 243 6.24 -2.26 -5.59
N THR A 244 5.91 -2.81 -6.75
CA THR A 244 6.49 -4.08 -7.25
C THR A 244 8.01 -3.98 -7.44
N THR A 245 8.49 -2.82 -7.89
CA THR A 245 9.92 -2.57 -8.13
C THR A 245 10.61 -1.93 -6.93
N CYS A 246 9.84 -1.50 -5.93
CA CYS A 246 10.30 -0.84 -4.72
C CYS A 246 11.01 0.49 -5.00
N ARG A 247 10.46 1.31 -5.90
CA ARG A 247 11.05 2.57 -6.35
C ARG A 247 10.18 3.77 -6.00
N ILE A 248 10.82 4.91 -5.80
CA ILE A 248 10.14 6.21 -5.85
C ILE A 248 10.48 6.86 -7.19
N LEU A 249 9.45 7.24 -7.91
CA LEU A 249 9.55 7.93 -9.18
C LEU A 249 9.20 9.40 -8.98
N ARG A 250 9.88 10.29 -9.70
CA ARG A 250 9.57 11.72 -9.78
C ARG A 250 9.05 12.05 -11.18
N TYR A 251 7.88 12.66 -11.24
CA TYR A 251 7.24 13.12 -12.48
C TYR A 251 7.08 14.63 -12.47
N TRP A 252 7.74 15.32 -13.40
CA TRP A 252 7.74 16.77 -13.46
C TRP A 252 6.46 17.33 -14.09
N LEU A 253 5.76 18.21 -13.37
CA LEU A 253 4.54 18.87 -13.82
C LEU A 253 4.82 20.21 -14.49
N ARG A 254 5.64 21.06 -13.84
CA ARG A 254 5.85 22.47 -14.22
C ARG A 254 7.35 22.81 -14.22
N THR A 255 8.08 22.47 -15.28
CA THR A 255 9.49 22.85 -15.51
C THR A 255 9.86 22.69 -17.00
N PRO A 256 11.06 23.11 -17.48
CA PRO A 256 11.56 22.69 -18.79
C PRO A 256 11.64 21.15 -18.96
N LYS A 257 11.65 20.40 -17.85
CA LYS A 257 11.60 18.94 -17.81
C LYS A 257 10.17 18.39 -17.72
N ALA A 258 9.13 19.20 -17.94
CA ALA A 258 7.74 18.77 -17.82
C ALA A 258 7.49 17.47 -18.59
N LYS A 259 6.73 16.55 -17.97
CA LYS A 259 6.41 15.21 -18.44
C LYS A 259 7.58 14.20 -18.47
N SER A 260 8.76 14.56 -17.95
CA SER A 260 9.83 13.58 -17.72
C SER A 260 9.59 12.80 -16.43
N LEU A 261 10.04 11.55 -16.44
CA LEU A 261 9.95 10.61 -15.33
C LEU A 261 11.36 10.13 -14.98
N GLU A 262 11.71 10.14 -13.69
CA GLU A 262 13.00 9.64 -13.21
C GLU A 262 12.85 8.83 -11.92
N VAL A 263 13.75 7.88 -11.71
CA VAL A 263 13.83 7.12 -10.45
C VAL A 263 14.72 7.91 -9.50
N ILE A 264 14.19 8.29 -8.33
CA ILE A 264 14.94 9.06 -7.33
C ILE A 264 15.37 8.21 -6.13
N ALA A 265 14.70 7.08 -5.88
CA ALA A 265 15.06 6.17 -4.80
C ALA A 265 14.76 4.72 -5.12
N GLN A 266 15.61 3.82 -4.61
CA GLN A 266 15.37 2.38 -4.53
C GLN A 266 15.25 2.00 -3.05
N LEU A 267 14.12 1.41 -2.68
CA LEU A 267 13.77 1.14 -1.28
C LEU A 267 14.02 -0.33 -0.91
N PRO A 268 14.33 -0.62 0.37
CA PRO A 268 14.66 -1.97 0.85
C PRO A 268 13.43 -2.86 1.13
N GLY A 269 12.23 -2.34 0.88
CA GLY A 269 10.95 -3.00 1.14
C GLY A 269 9.90 -2.59 0.13
N PHE A 270 8.73 -3.22 0.18
CA PHE A 270 7.59 -2.88 -0.66
C PHE A 270 6.94 -1.59 -0.13
N PRO A 271 7.09 -0.46 -0.85
CA PRO A 271 6.55 0.80 -0.40
C PRO A 271 5.04 0.90 -0.61
N ASP A 272 4.39 1.75 0.17
CA ASP A 272 2.94 1.91 0.18
C ASP A 272 2.55 3.38 -0.04
N ASN A 273 1.83 4.04 0.88
CA ASN A 273 1.54 5.46 0.73
C ASN A 273 2.78 6.35 0.99
N ILE A 274 2.78 7.51 0.32
CA ILE A 274 3.75 8.58 0.47
C ILE A 274 3.02 9.86 0.89
N LYS A 275 3.52 10.54 1.93
CA LYS A 275 2.95 11.80 2.43
C LYS A 275 4.04 12.81 2.68
N ARG A 276 3.74 14.09 2.44
CA ARG A 276 4.69 15.17 2.73
C ARG A 276 4.89 15.35 4.22
N SER A 277 6.14 15.56 4.64
CA SER A 277 6.45 15.96 6.00
C SER A 277 6.41 17.50 6.13
N PRO A 278 5.86 18.05 7.23
CA PRO A 278 5.97 19.48 7.53
C PRO A 278 7.41 19.93 7.81
N ARG A 279 8.34 19.00 8.06
CA ARG A 279 9.80 19.25 8.18
C ARG A 279 10.54 19.17 6.83
N GLY A 280 9.81 19.11 5.72
CA GLY A 280 10.35 18.90 4.38
C GLY A 280 10.61 17.43 4.06
N GLY A 281 10.61 17.11 2.77
CA GLY A 281 10.68 15.74 2.29
C GLY A 281 9.37 14.97 2.49
N PHE A 282 9.45 13.64 2.44
CA PHE A 282 8.29 12.77 2.34
C PHE A 282 8.44 11.51 3.19
N TRP A 283 7.42 11.19 3.98
CA TRP A 283 7.31 9.89 4.62
C TRP A 283 6.79 8.85 3.64
N VAL A 284 7.44 7.70 3.60
CA VAL A 284 7.03 6.52 2.83
C VAL A 284 6.92 5.34 3.78
N ALA A 285 5.74 4.72 3.80
CA ALA A 285 5.54 3.46 4.50
C ALA A 285 6.12 2.29 3.70
N LEU A 286 6.74 1.33 4.38
CA LEU A 286 7.17 0.05 3.82
C LEU A 286 6.36 -1.06 4.48
N HIS A 287 5.45 -1.65 3.71
CA HIS A 287 4.55 -2.72 4.17
C HIS A 287 5.33 -3.93 4.70
N SER A 288 6.38 -4.32 3.98
CA SER A 288 7.27 -5.40 4.39
C SER A 288 8.65 -5.27 3.74
N LYS A 289 9.66 -5.95 4.30
CA LYS A 289 11.00 -6.01 3.71
C LYS A 289 11.00 -6.89 2.45
N ARG A 290 11.73 -6.45 1.44
CA ARG A 290 12.02 -7.27 0.26
C ARG A 290 13.22 -8.14 0.56
N THR A 291 12.96 -9.35 1.05
CA THR A 291 14.05 -10.30 1.35
C THR A 291 14.73 -10.78 0.07
N LYS A 292 16.00 -11.21 0.17
CA LYS A 292 16.74 -11.78 -0.98
C LYS A 292 16.00 -12.95 -1.63
N LEU A 293 15.32 -13.77 -0.82
CA LEU A 293 14.49 -14.87 -1.33
C LEU A 293 13.32 -14.34 -2.17
N VAL A 294 12.56 -13.37 -1.65
CA VAL A 294 11.45 -12.76 -2.39
C VAL A 294 11.96 -12.08 -3.66
N GLN A 295 13.09 -11.38 -3.58
CA GLN A 295 13.72 -10.76 -4.74
C GLN A 295 14.07 -11.80 -5.82
N TRP A 296 14.68 -12.92 -5.43
CA TRP A 296 15.02 -14.00 -6.35
C TRP A 296 13.78 -14.66 -6.97
N VAL A 297 12.77 -14.98 -6.16
CA VAL A 297 11.51 -15.55 -6.66
C VAL A 297 10.88 -14.62 -7.70
N LEU A 298 10.82 -13.31 -7.42
CA LEU A 298 10.26 -12.32 -8.34
C LEU A 298 11.13 -12.06 -9.59
N SER A 299 12.41 -12.46 -9.59
CA SER A 299 13.28 -12.36 -10.78
C SER A 299 13.19 -13.58 -11.70
N GLU A 300 12.50 -14.64 -11.29
CA GLU A 300 12.42 -15.92 -12.01
C GLU A 300 10.99 -16.13 -12.57
N PRO A 301 10.73 -15.86 -13.86
CA PRO A 301 9.37 -15.89 -14.42
C PRO A 301 8.64 -17.23 -14.22
N TRP A 302 9.38 -18.34 -14.32
CA TRP A 302 8.80 -19.68 -14.15
C TRP A 302 8.31 -19.94 -12.72
N LEU A 303 8.93 -19.32 -11.70
CA LEU A 303 8.48 -19.41 -10.31
C LEU A 303 7.22 -18.58 -10.10
N CYS A 304 7.18 -17.36 -10.64
CA CYS A 304 5.98 -16.52 -10.60
C CYS A 304 4.79 -17.22 -11.26
N ASP A 305 4.99 -17.80 -12.45
CA ASP A 305 3.97 -18.57 -13.16
C ASP A 305 3.47 -19.78 -12.36
N ALA A 306 4.39 -20.51 -11.71
CA ALA A 306 4.04 -21.64 -10.87
C ALA A 306 3.22 -21.21 -9.63
N LEU A 307 3.61 -20.10 -8.98
CA LEU A 307 2.88 -19.54 -7.84
C LEU A 307 1.48 -19.09 -8.24
N LEU A 308 1.33 -18.39 -9.36
CA LEU A 308 0.03 -17.92 -9.86
C LEU A 308 -0.91 -19.06 -10.25
N LYS A 309 -0.38 -20.19 -10.73
CA LYS A 309 -1.15 -21.40 -11.07
C LYS A 309 -1.48 -22.27 -9.86
N ALA A 310 -0.77 -22.10 -8.75
CA ALA A 310 -1.05 -22.85 -7.55
C ALA A 310 -2.42 -22.44 -6.99
N SER A 311 -3.27 -23.40 -6.64
CA SER A 311 -4.56 -23.15 -5.98
C SER A 311 -4.43 -22.72 -4.50
N VAL A 312 -3.30 -22.10 -4.15
CA VAL A 312 -3.01 -21.62 -2.80
C VAL A 312 -3.41 -20.15 -2.72
N ASP A 313 -4.06 -19.76 -1.63
CA ASP A 313 -4.33 -18.36 -1.35
C ASP A 313 -3.03 -17.64 -0.99
N LEU A 314 -2.35 -17.10 -2.02
CA LEU A 314 -1.07 -16.41 -1.91
C LEU A 314 -1.15 -15.18 -1.01
N GLN A 315 -2.32 -14.54 -0.90
CA GLN A 315 -2.51 -13.41 0.01
C GLN A 315 -2.52 -13.83 1.46
N ARG A 316 -3.25 -14.90 1.80
CA ARG A 316 -3.22 -15.45 3.17
C ARG A 316 -1.83 -15.93 3.54
N LEU A 317 -1.13 -16.59 2.62
CA LEU A 317 0.24 -17.04 2.85
C LEU A 317 1.19 -15.86 3.07
N SER A 318 1.16 -14.86 2.18
CA SER A 318 1.96 -13.64 2.31
C SER A 318 1.66 -12.90 3.62
N SER A 319 0.38 -12.73 3.96
CA SER A 319 -0.04 -12.08 5.20
C SER A 319 0.48 -12.81 6.43
N PHE A 320 0.41 -14.16 6.43
CA PHE A 320 0.95 -14.98 7.51
C PHE A 320 2.47 -14.85 7.64
N LEU A 321 3.21 -14.88 6.53
CA LEU A 321 4.66 -14.72 6.53
C LEU A 321 5.08 -13.31 6.99
N ASN A 322 4.41 -12.26 6.49
CA ASN A 322 4.65 -10.88 6.90
C ASN A 322 4.38 -10.71 8.39
N TRP A 323 3.25 -11.23 8.89
CA TRP A 323 2.86 -11.19 10.30
C TRP A 323 3.90 -11.83 11.21
N ARG A 324 4.47 -12.98 10.82
CA ARG A 324 5.55 -13.65 11.58
C ARG A 324 6.86 -12.89 11.53
N SER A 325 7.15 -12.21 10.43
CA SER A 325 8.42 -11.51 10.25
C SER A 325 8.49 -10.21 11.05
N GLY A 326 7.38 -9.47 11.19
CA GLY A 326 7.30 -8.22 11.98
C GLY A 326 8.33 -7.18 11.54
N LYS A 327 8.40 -6.87 10.24
CA LYS A 327 9.45 -5.97 9.70
C LYS A 327 8.90 -4.82 8.86
N ALA A 328 7.71 -4.32 9.20
CA ALA A 328 7.24 -3.08 8.61
C ALA A 328 8.08 -1.90 9.15
N SER A 329 8.24 -0.88 8.32
CA SER A 329 9.02 0.32 8.66
C SER A 329 8.51 1.51 7.87
N ALA A 330 8.94 2.71 8.22
CA ALA A 330 8.75 3.88 7.40
C ALA A 330 10.04 4.68 7.31
N LEU A 331 10.21 5.38 6.18
CA LEU A 331 11.39 6.18 5.87
C LEU A 331 10.94 7.59 5.51
N ARG A 332 11.61 8.62 6.04
CA ARG A 332 11.49 9.98 5.54
C ARG A 332 12.58 10.21 4.50
N LEU A 333 12.18 10.55 3.29
CA LEU A 333 13.04 10.85 2.16
C LEU A 333 13.14 12.36 1.95
N SER A 334 14.27 12.83 1.43
CA SER A 334 14.38 14.18 0.85
C SER A 334 13.67 14.28 -0.50
N GLU A 335 13.57 15.49 -1.05
CA GLU A 335 13.06 15.76 -2.40
C GLU A 335 13.81 14.99 -3.51
N ASP A 336 15.08 14.65 -3.27
CA ASP A 336 15.94 13.89 -4.18
C ASP A 336 16.04 12.41 -3.84
N GLY A 337 15.18 11.91 -2.94
CA GLY A 337 15.07 10.48 -2.64
C GLY A 337 16.10 9.93 -1.65
N GLN A 338 16.95 10.77 -1.05
CA GLN A 338 17.87 10.34 0.01
C GLN A 338 17.12 10.07 1.31
N VAL A 339 17.43 8.97 1.99
CA VAL A 339 16.84 8.64 3.31
C VAL A 339 17.40 9.58 4.37
N LEU A 340 16.52 10.33 5.03
CA LEU A 340 16.85 11.29 6.08
C LEU A 340 16.70 10.68 7.48
N GLU A 341 15.66 9.88 7.68
CA GLU A 341 15.39 9.16 8.93
C GLU A 341 14.45 7.97 8.64
N GLY A 342 14.35 7.06 9.60
CA GLY A 342 13.43 5.94 9.50
C GLY A 342 13.16 5.31 10.86
N PHE A 343 12.00 4.68 10.98
CA PHE A 343 11.63 3.92 12.15
C PHE A 343 11.00 2.58 11.73
N GLY A 344 11.17 1.56 12.55
CA GLY A 344 10.82 0.19 12.17
C GLY A 344 11.15 -0.79 13.30
N GLY A 345 10.42 -1.89 13.40
CA GLY A 345 10.73 -2.91 14.40
C GLY A 345 9.63 -3.94 14.59
N ARG A 346 9.91 -4.94 15.44
CA ARG A 346 9.11 -6.18 15.56
C ARG A 346 7.65 -5.97 15.98
N ALA A 347 7.37 -4.88 16.69
CA ALA A 347 6.03 -4.53 17.12
C ALA A 347 5.15 -4.01 15.97
N MET A 348 5.74 -3.49 14.89
CA MET A 348 5.01 -3.04 13.70
C MET A 348 4.93 -4.17 12.67
N ARG A 349 3.71 -4.73 12.53
CA ARG A 349 3.45 -5.89 11.67
C ARG A 349 3.04 -5.52 10.25
N ALA A 350 2.38 -4.37 10.06
CA ALA A 350 2.02 -3.83 8.76
C ALA A 350 1.77 -2.32 8.86
N ILE A 351 2.44 -1.53 8.04
CA ILE A 351 2.26 -0.08 7.91
C ILE A 351 1.90 0.20 6.45
N SER A 352 0.88 1.00 6.22
CA SER A 352 0.49 1.47 4.87
C SER A 352 0.72 2.95 4.67
N GLU A 353 0.72 3.75 5.74
CA GLU A 353 0.91 5.18 5.65
C GLU A 353 1.56 5.74 6.92
N VAL A 354 2.31 6.83 6.76
CA VAL A 354 2.75 7.67 7.87
C VAL A 354 2.47 9.13 7.51
N GLU A 355 1.57 9.76 8.27
CA GLU A 355 1.26 11.20 8.17
C GLU A 355 1.88 11.92 9.37
N GLU A 356 2.72 12.93 9.13
CA GLU A 356 3.33 13.71 10.20
C GLU A 356 2.52 14.97 10.49
N ARG A 357 1.94 15.05 11.69
CA ARG A 357 1.09 16.18 12.11
C ARG A 357 1.22 16.43 13.60
N TYR A 358 1.28 17.71 13.99
CA TYR A 358 1.35 18.14 15.39
C TYR A 358 2.50 17.52 16.20
N GLY A 359 3.67 17.32 15.56
CA GLY A 359 4.83 16.69 16.21
C GLY A 359 4.66 15.19 16.46
N ARG A 360 3.67 14.55 15.83
CA ARG A 360 3.40 13.12 15.92
C ARG A 360 3.38 12.48 14.53
N LEU A 361 3.76 11.22 14.47
CA LEU A 361 3.57 10.36 13.31
C LEU A 361 2.30 9.54 13.54
N TRP A 362 1.34 9.70 12.65
CA TRP A 362 0.10 8.94 12.61
C TRP A 362 0.29 7.81 11.61
N ILE A 363 0.13 6.58 12.09
CA ILE A 363 0.54 5.37 11.39
C ILE A 363 -0.70 4.59 10.99
N GLY A 364 -0.95 4.53 9.68
CA GLY A 364 -1.99 3.73 9.08
C GLY A 364 -1.55 2.30 8.81
N SER A 365 -2.51 1.40 8.64
CA SER A 365 -2.29 0.01 8.26
C SER A 365 -3.41 -0.51 7.39
N ILE A 366 -3.13 -1.38 6.42
CA ILE A 366 -4.18 -2.14 5.71
C ILE A 366 -4.82 -3.25 6.55
N ALA A 367 -4.22 -3.63 7.68
CA ALA A 367 -4.59 -4.84 8.41
C ALA A 367 -4.74 -4.67 9.93
N MET A 368 -4.08 -3.69 10.55
CA MET A 368 -4.16 -3.55 12.02
C MET A 368 -5.54 -3.04 12.45
N PRO A 369 -6.05 -3.46 13.62
CA PRO A 369 -7.32 -2.98 14.17
C PRO A 369 -7.15 -1.64 14.93
N PHE A 370 -6.16 -0.83 14.59
CA PHE A 370 -5.85 0.42 15.28
C PHE A 370 -5.07 1.38 14.39
N VAL A 371 -5.16 2.68 14.70
CA VAL A 371 -4.20 3.70 14.24
C VAL A 371 -3.07 3.79 15.26
N GLY A 372 -1.82 3.77 14.80
CA GLY A 372 -0.66 3.97 15.67
C GLY A 372 -0.26 5.45 15.77
N ILE A 373 0.24 5.87 16.92
CA ILE A 373 0.74 7.22 17.15
C ILE A 373 2.14 7.13 17.75
N TYR A 374 3.10 7.76 17.09
CA TYR A 374 4.47 7.89 17.57
C TYR A 374 4.84 9.36 17.77
N ASN A 375 5.35 9.72 18.95
CA ASN A 375 5.79 11.08 19.21
C ASN A 375 7.16 11.31 18.59
N VAL A 376 7.29 12.32 17.73
CA VAL A 376 8.58 12.74 17.20
C VAL A 376 9.28 13.51 18.32
N THR A 377 10.08 12.83 19.15
CA THR A 377 10.95 13.54 20.10
C THR A 377 11.88 14.44 19.30
N ARG A 378 11.83 15.76 19.52
CA ARG A 378 12.87 16.66 19.03
C ARG A 378 14.21 16.17 19.58
N PRO A 379 15.29 16.12 18.77
CA PRO A 379 16.62 16.05 19.35
C PRO A 379 16.76 17.18 20.37
N ALA A 380 17.24 16.83 21.57
CA ALA A 380 17.50 17.78 22.65
C ALA A 380 18.52 18.84 22.24
#